data_AF-A0A7S0FN83-F1
#
_entry.id   AF-A0A7S0FN83-F1
#
_cell.length_a   1.000
_cell.length_b   1.000
_cell.length_c   1.000
_cell.angle_alpha   90.00
_cell.angle_beta   90.00
_cell.angle_gamma   90.00
#
_symmetry.space_group_name_H-M   'P 1'
#
loop_
_entity.id
_entity.type
_entity.pdbx_description
1 polymer ?
#
loop_
_entity_poly.entity_id
_entity_poly.type
_entity_poly.pdbx_seq_one_letter_code
_entity_poly.pdbx_strand_id
1 'polypeptide(L)'
;VLRTRWLHVLGLLAAFAALGGLRVWYVGGTEAGFGYVDTPVRYQDKWLTRTLTYLYQHAYYAKLLVLPWNQSWDYSYDALPMLHSFEDLRLLAVVAAYLPVASL
;
A
#
# COMPACT_ATOMS: atom_id res chain seq x y z
N VAL A 1 2.41 -28.86 -3.64
CA VAL A 1 2.08 -27.53 -4.21
C VAL A 1 1.61 -26.54 -3.14
N LEU A 2 0.45 -26.73 -2.50
CA LEU A 2 -0.05 -25.83 -1.44
C LEU A 2 0.89 -25.66 -0.23
N ARG A 3 1.40 -26.75 0.34
CA ARG A 3 2.37 -26.70 1.46
C ARG A 3 3.67 -25.97 1.10
N THR A 4 4.12 -26.13 -0.14
CA THR A 4 5.29 -25.43 -0.68
C THR A 4 5.01 -23.93 -0.79
N ARG A 5 3.82 -23.51 -1.25
CA ARG A 5 3.42 -22.09 -1.31
C ARG A 5 3.40 -21.41 0.06
N TRP A 6 2.87 -22.07 1.09
CA TRP A 6 2.84 -21.50 2.45
C TRP A 6 4.23 -21.26 3.02
N LEU A 7 5.19 -22.17 2.80
CA LEU A 7 6.57 -21.99 3.23
C LEU A 7 7.23 -20.79 2.53
N HIS A 8 6.94 -20.57 1.24
CA HIS A 8 7.43 -19.39 0.52
C HIS A 8 6.84 -18.10 1.06
N VAL A 9 5.52 -18.05 1.29
CA VAL A 9 4.86 -16.88 1.88
C VAL A 9 5.42 -16.57 3.26
N LEU A 10 5.56 -17.58 4.12
CA LEU A 10 6.17 -17.42 5.44
C LEU A 10 7.63 -16.94 5.34
N GLY A 11 8.39 -17.47 4.38
CA GLY A 11 9.76 -17.03 4.11
C GLY A 11 9.82 -15.55 3.69
N LEU A 12 8.92 -15.10 2.81
CA LEU A 12 8.83 -13.70 2.39
C LEU A 12 8.43 -12.77 3.54
N LEU A 13 7.46 -13.19 4.36
CA LEU A 13 7.05 -12.43 5.55
C LEU A 13 8.19 -12.33 6.58
N ALA A 14 8.91 -13.43 6.81
CA ALA A 14 10.07 -13.45 7.69
C ALA A 14 11.20 -12.54 7.18
N ALA A 15 11.51 -12.59 5.88
CA ALA A 15 12.49 -11.72 5.25
C ALA A 15 12.11 -10.24 5.34
N PHE A 16 10.84 -9.91 5.08
CA PHE A 16 10.33 -8.54 5.22
C PHE A 16 10.45 -8.03 6.66
N ALA A 17 10.05 -8.84 7.65
CA ALA A 17 10.16 -8.49 9.05
C ALA A 17 11.63 -8.31 9.48
N ALA A 18 12.53 -9.19 9.04
CA ALA A 18 13.95 -9.11 9.35
C ALA A 18 14.60 -7.85 8.75
N LEU A 19 14.35 -7.56 7.46
CA LEU A 19 14.87 -6.36 6.79
C LEU A 19 14.30 -5.07 7.39
N GLY A 20 12.99 -5.05 7.68
CA GLY A 20 12.32 -3.93 8.33
C GLY A 20 12.90 -3.66 9.73
N GLY A 21 13.08 -4.71 10.53
CA GLY A 21 13.70 -4.62 11.86
C GLY A 21 15.14 -4.13 11.80
N LEU A 22 15.95 -4.70 10.89
CA LEU A 22 17.34 -4.27 10.68
C LEU A 22 17.42 -2.80 10.29
N ARG A 23 16.54 -2.35 9.38
CA ARG A 23 16.47 -0.94 8.97
C ARG A 23 16.12 -0.04 10.16
N VAL A 24 15.10 -0.40 10.95
CA VAL A 24 14.70 0.40 12.12
C VAL A 24 15.83 0.48 13.14
N TRP A 25 16.50 -0.65 13.40
CA TRP A 25 17.67 -0.69 14.29
C TRP A 25 18.82 0.18 13.77
N TYR A 26 19.15 0.08 12.48
CA TYR A 26 20.27 0.81 11.87
C TYR A 26 20.05 2.32 11.83
N VAL A 27 18.83 2.77 11.50
CA VAL A 27 18.51 4.20 11.34
C VAL A 27 18.06 4.83 12.68
N GLY A 28 17.84 4.03 13.73
CA GLY A 28 17.36 4.52 15.03
C GLY A 28 15.90 4.96 15.03
N GLY A 29 15.12 4.51 14.05
CA GLY A 29 13.81 5.06 13.74
C GLY A 29 13.90 6.45 13.08
N THR A 30 12.91 6.80 12.26
CA THR A 30 12.85 8.15 11.67
C THR A 30 11.40 8.57 11.59
N GLU A 31 11.07 9.67 12.24
CA GLU A 31 9.88 10.41 11.87
C GLU A 31 10.22 11.22 10.62
N ALA A 32 9.74 10.74 9.47
CA ALA A 32 9.74 11.58 8.30
C ALA A 32 8.78 12.74 8.62
N GLY A 33 9.32 13.95 8.73
CA GLY A 33 8.60 15.19 9.08
C GLY A 33 7.59 15.65 8.02
N PHE A 34 7.00 14.71 7.30
CA PHE A 34 5.95 14.91 6.32
C PHE A 34 4.72 15.47 7.01
N GLY A 35 4.25 16.60 6.52
CA GLY A 35 3.02 17.23 6.94
C GLY A 35 1.79 16.62 6.26
N TYR A 36 0.64 17.22 6.55
CA TYR A 36 -0.64 16.82 5.97
C TYR A 36 -0.65 16.87 4.45
N VAL A 37 0.01 17.89 3.87
CA VAL A 37 0.08 18.08 2.42
C VAL A 37 0.89 16.96 1.75
N ASP A 38 1.91 16.44 2.42
CA ASP A 38 2.79 15.42 1.86
C ASP A 38 2.17 14.02 1.94
N THR A 39 1.43 13.75 3.04
CA THR A 39 0.90 12.39 3.33
C THR A 39 -0.50 12.43 3.94
N PRO A 40 -1.52 12.96 3.24
CA PRO A 40 -2.84 13.26 3.82
C PRO A 40 -3.55 12.03 4.40
N VAL A 41 -3.28 10.83 3.85
CA VAL A 41 -3.84 9.57 4.34
C VAL A 41 -3.37 9.28 5.77
N ARG A 42 -2.11 9.57 6.12
CA ARG A 42 -1.55 9.33 7.47
C ARG A 42 -2.34 10.04 8.56
N TYR A 43 -2.88 11.21 8.24
CA TYR A 43 -3.57 12.12 9.16
C TYR A 43 -5.07 11.85 9.31
N GLN A 44 -5.61 10.82 8.65
CA GLN A 44 -7.01 10.44 8.84
C GLN A 44 -7.20 9.74 10.19
N ASP A 45 -8.17 10.20 10.99
CA ASP A 45 -8.44 9.64 12.32
C ASP A 45 -8.85 8.16 12.25
N LYS A 46 -9.76 7.85 11.34
CA LYS A 46 -10.33 6.51 11.19
C LYS A 46 -9.32 5.57 10.56
N TRP A 47 -8.95 4.52 11.28
CA TRP A 47 -8.10 3.44 10.77
C TRP A 47 -8.65 2.85 9.46
N LEU A 48 -9.97 2.67 9.38
CA LEU A 48 -10.62 2.16 8.17
C LEU A 48 -10.32 3.05 6.94
N THR A 49 -10.47 4.37 7.07
CA THR A 49 -10.18 5.31 5.98
C THR A 49 -8.74 5.18 5.51
N ARG A 50 -7.80 5.08 6.45
CA ARG A 50 -6.37 4.91 6.15
C ARG A 50 -6.12 3.63 5.36
N THR A 51 -6.60 2.51 5.87
CA THR A 51 -6.41 1.19 5.25
C THR A 51 -7.00 1.14 3.85
N LEU A 52 -8.26 1.55 3.68
CA LEU A 52 -8.91 1.52 2.37
C LEU A 52 -8.22 2.45 1.38
N THR A 53 -7.82 3.64 1.80
CA THR A 53 -7.17 4.62 0.90
C THR A 53 -5.75 4.17 0.53
N TYR A 54 -4.98 3.59 1.44
CA TYR A 54 -3.67 3.00 1.10
C TYR A 54 -3.79 1.82 0.14
N LEU A 55 -4.80 0.95 0.32
CA LEU A 55 -5.07 -0.13 -0.64
C LEU A 55 -5.42 0.41 -2.03
N TYR A 56 -6.25 1.47 -2.08
CA TYR A 56 -6.61 2.12 -3.34
C TYR A 56 -5.41 2.80 -4.01
N GLN A 57 -4.50 3.37 -3.21
CA GLN A 57 -3.23 3.90 -3.69
C GLN A 57 -2.35 2.82 -4.34
N HIS A 58 -2.29 1.61 -3.78
CA HIS A 58 -1.61 0.49 -4.44
C HIS A 58 -2.26 0.12 -5.77
N ALA A 59 -3.59 0.12 -5.84
CA ALA A 59 -4.30 -0.11 -7.10
C ALA A 59 -3.99 0.97 -8.15
N TYR A 60 -3.85 2.22 -7.73
CA TYR A 60 -3.44 3.31 -8.61
C TYR A 60 -2.00 3.13 -9.13
N TYR A 61 -1.06 2.73 -8.27
CA TYR A 61 0.29 2.36 -8.72
C TYR A 61 0.30 1.19 -9.69
N ALA A 62 -0.49 0.14 -9.42
CA ALA A 62 -0.64 -0.99 -10.34
C ALA A 62 -1.17 -0.53 -11.71
N LYS A 63 -2.14 0.40 -11.73
CA LYS A 63 -2.60 1.05 -12.96
C LYS A 63 -1.45 1.79 -13.66
N LEU A 64 -0.62 2.55 -12.95
CA LEU A 64 0.52 3.27 -13.56
C LEU A 64 1.56 2.33 -14.17
N LEU A 65 1.76 1.14 -13.60
CA LEU A 65 2.66 0.13 -14.18
C LEU A 65 2.16 -0.38 -15.54
N VAL A 66 0.84 -0.46 -15.73
CA VAL A 66 0.21 -0.95 -16.98
C VAL A 66 -0.04 0.20 -17.96
N LEU A 67 -0.46 1.35 -17.45
CA LEU A 67 -0.86 2.55 -18.20
C LEU A 67 -0.13 3.78 -17.65
N PRO A 68 1.11 4.03 -18.08
CA PRO A 68 1.98 5.06 -17.51
C PRO A 68 1.67 6.47 -18.02
N TRP A 69 0.39 6.87 -18.02
CA TRP A 69 -0.02 8.16 -18.59
C TRP A 69 0.40 9.36 -17.73
N ASN A 70 0.48 9.17 -16.42
CA ASN A 70 0.84 10.20 -15.44
C ASN A 70 1.93 9.67 -14.50
N GLN A 71 3.18 9.67 -14.96
CA GLN A 71 4.31 9.13 -14.17
C GLN A 71 4.77 10.08 -13.05
N SER A 72 4.53 11.38 -13.15
CA SER A 72 4.86 12.38 -12.13
C SER A 72 3.86 12.45 -10.98
N TRP A 73 3.19 11.34 -10.67
CA TRP A 73 2.18 11.27 -9.61
C TRP A 73 2.85 11.01 -8.25
N ASP A 74 2.71 11.95 -7.32
CA ASP A 74 3.50 12.03 -6.08
C ASP A 74 2.69 11.77 -4.80
N TYR A 75 1.48 11.20 -4.92
CA TYR A 75 0.58 10.81 -3.82
C TYR A 75 0.27 11.88 -2.74
N SER A 76 0.61 13.14 -3.02
CA SER A 76 0.47 14.26 -2.11
C SER A 76 -0.99 14.72 -1.97
N TYR A 77 -1.20 15.91 -1.42
CA TYR A 77 -2.52 16.48 -1.17
C TYR A 77 -3.46 16.36 -2.37
N ASP A 78 -4.65 15.80 -2.12
CA ASP A 78 -5.72 15.61 -3.11
C ASP A 78 -5.35 14.72 -4.32
N ALA A 79 -4.27 13.94 -4.21
CA ALA A 79 -3.84 13.03 -5.27
C ALA A 79 -4.83 11.86 -5.49
N LEU A 80 -5.50 11.41 -4.42
CA LEU A 80 -6.60 10.44 -4.49
C LEU A 80 -7.73 10.82 -3.51
N PRO A 81 -8.99 10.72 -3.95
CA PRO A 81 -10.13 10.87 -3.05
C PRO A 81 -10.17 9.75 -1.99
N MET A 82 -10.34 10.13 -0.73
CA MET A 82 -10.37 9.23 0.42
C MET A 82 -11.50 8.20 0.30
N LEU A 83 -11.24 6.98 0.79
CA LEU A 83 -12.23 5.90 0.87
C LEU A 83 -12.70 5.73 2.31
N HIS A 84 -14.02 5.75 2.55
CA HIS A 84 -14.59 5.69 3.90
C HIS A 84 -15.43 4.43 4.19
N SER A 85 -15.77 3.66 3.16
CA SER A 85 -16.65 2.49 3.25
C SER A 85 -16.18 1.35 2.34
N PHE A 86 -16.52 0.12 2.69
CA PHE A 86 -16.32 -1.07 1.87
C PHE A 86 -17.26 -1.14 0.66
N GLU A 87 -18.33 -0.35 0.66
CA GLU A 87 -19.30 -0.28 -0.44
C GLU A 87 -18.81 0.57 -1.62
N ASP A 88 -17.62 1.18 -1.48
CA ASP A 88 -17.06 2.02 -2.52
C ASP A 88 -16.61 1.20 -3.73
N LEU A 89 -17.23 1.43 -4.88
CA LEU A 89 -16.93 0.72 -6.14
C LEU A 89 -15.47 0.85 -6.58
N ARG A 90 -14.74 1.89 -6.14
CA ARG A 90 -13.31 2.05 -6.42
C ARG A 90 -12.46 0.91 -5.83
N LEU A 91 -12.97 0.20 -4.82
CA LEU A 91 -12.32 -0.99 -4.27
C LEU A 91 -12.25 -2.15 -5.26
N LEU A 92 -13.03 -2.15 -6.35
CA LEU A 92 -12.86 -3.10 -7.44
C LEU A 92 -11.47 -3.00 -8.08
N ALA A 93 -10.86 -1.80 -8.09
CA ALA A 93 -9.48 -1.64 -8.57
C ALA A 93 -8.46 -2.31 -7.65
N VAL A 94 -8.73 -2.33 -6.33
CA VAL A 94 -7.89 -3.06 -5.36
C VAL A 94 -7.97 -4.56 -5.61
N VAL A 95 -9.17 -5.09 -5.83
CA VAL A 95 -9.37 -6.51 -6.19
C VAL A 95 -8.63 -6.82 -7.50
N ALA A 96 -8.78 -5.99 -8.53
CA ALA A 96 -8.09 -6.18 -9.80
C ALA A 96 -6.56 -6.14 -9.67
N ALA A 97 -6.02 -5.31 -8.77
CA ALA A 97 -4.58 -5.22 -8.54
C ALA A 97 -4.02 -6.44 -7.79
N TYR A 98 -4.75 -6.96 -6.80
CA TYR A 98 -4.24 -8.02 -5.91
C TYR A 98 -4.62 -9.43 -6.33
N LEU A 99 -5.72 -9.64 -7.07
CA LEU A 99 -6.15 -10.96 -7.50
C LEU A 99 -5.07 -11.70 -8.34
N PRO A 100 -4.40 -11.06 -9.32
CA PRO A 100 -3.31 -11.69 -10.06
C PRO A 100 -2.13 -12.05 -9.15
N VAL A 101 -1.74 -11.15 -8.25
CA VAL A 101 -0.63 -11.37 -7.29
C VAL A 101 -0.93 -12.55 -6.37
N ALA A 102 -2.17 -12.69 -5.90
CA ALA A 102 -2.60 -13.79 -5.04
C ALA A 102 -2.67 -15.15 -5.76
N SER A 103 -2.70 -15.16 -7.10
CA SER A 103 -2.79 -16.38 -7.90
C SER A 103 -1.43 -17.05 -8.18
N LEU A 104 -0.33 -16.29 -8.03
CA LEU A 104 1.06 -16.75 -8.19
C LEU A 104 1.45 -17.79 -7.12
#